data_AF-A0A973FRN5-F1
#
_entry.id   AF-A0A973FRN5-F1
#
_cell.length_a   1.000
_cell.length_b   1.000
_cell.length_c   1.000
_cell.angle_alpha   90.00
_cell.angle_beta   90.00
_cell.angle_gamma   90.00
#
_symmetry.space_group_name_H-M   'P 1'
#
loop_
_entity.id
_entity.type
_entity.pdbx_description
1 polymer ?
#
loop_
_entity_poly.entity_id
_entity_poly.type
_entity_poly.pdbx_seq_one_letter_code
_entity_poly.pdbx_strand_id
1 'polypeptide(L)'
;MQPSLLPLRGLSILIVEDSAEIAFDLSDGLRQAGAASVELKASVRQARKRLETPPPPSIVLLDNNLVGVETGLDLALWIRTQPRLTQALRISYSGSDPAQIQANCPDSHVFHALIIKPIPLPTLITQIADLAQANYLFPLAR
;
A
#
# COMPACT_ATOMS: atom_id res chain seq x y z
N MET A 1 -0.81 19.74 -26.33
CA MET A 1 -0.52 18.45 -25.65
C MET A 1 0.01 18.77 -24.28
N GLN A 2 -0.78 18.57 -23.22
CA GLN A 2 -0.23 18.58 -21.86
C GLN A 2 0.71 17.36 -21.74
N PRO A 3 1.91 17.50 -21.15
CA PRO A 3 2.72 16.33 -20.87
C PRO A 3 1.90 15.39 -19.98
N SER A 4 1.69 14.16 -20.43
CA SER A 4 1.02 13.15 -19.62
C SER A 4 1.86 12.94 -18.36
N LEU A 5 1.39 13.47 -17.24
CA LEU A 5 1.97 13.18 -15.94
C LEU A 5 1.75 11.69 -15.68
N LEU A 6 2.86 10.95 -15.51
CA LEU A 6 2.80 9.55 -15.09
C LEU A 6 2.02 9.49 -13.76
N PRO A 7 0.99 8.62 -13.62
CA PRO A 7 0.04 8.71 -12.50
C PRO A 7 0.66 8.61 -11.11
N LEU A 8 1.79 7.92 -10.97
CA LEU A 8 2.45 7.67 -9.69
C LEU A 8 3.73 8.50 -9.51
N ARG A 9 3.92 9.53 -10.34
CA ARG A 9 5.16 10.34 -10.34
C ARG A 9 5.50 10.85 -8.94
N GLY A 10 6.71 10.51 -8.49
CA GLY A 10 7.24 10.99 -7.21
C GLY A 10 6.84 10.16 -5.98
N LEU A 11 5.98 9.15 -6.14
CA LEU A 11 5.56 8.29 -5.02
C LEU A 11 6.59 7.20 -4.74
N SER A 12 6.91 6.99 -3.46
CA SER A 12 7.66 5.84 -2.97
C SER A 12 6.68 4.80 -2.41
N ILE A 13 6.74 3.59 -2.94
CA ILE A 13 5.78 2.52 -2.63
C ILE A 13 6.52 1.31 -2.05
N LEU A 14 6.02 0.81 -0.91
CA LEU A 14 6.41 -0.46 -0.33
C LEU A 14 5.30 -1.48 -0.58
N ILE A 15 5.60 -2.56 -1.31
CA ILE A 15 4.71 -3.69 -1.49
C ILE A 15 5.07 -4.77 -0.46
N VAL A 16 4.06 -5.29 0.22
CA VAL A 16 4.17 -6.45 1.11
C VAL A 16 3.32 -7.58 0.54
N GLU A 17 3.98 -8.54 -0.11
CA GLU A 17 3.38 -9.58 -0.93
C GLU A 17 4.31 -10.79 -0.91
N ASP A 18 3.78 -11.97 -0.56
CA ASP A 18 4.54 -13.22 -0.47
C ASP A 18 4.52 -14.03 -1.77
N SER A 19 3.60 -13.73 -2.70
CA SER A 19 3.64 -14.24 -4.07
C SER A 19 4.65 -13.47 -4.92
N ALA A 20 5.75 -14.12 -5.30
CA ALA A 20 6.81 -13.52 -6.11
C ALA A 20 6.33 -13.04 -7.49
N GLU A 21 5.40 -13.77 -8.11
CA GLU A 21 4.80 -13.42 -9.40
C GLU A 21 3.98 -12.12 -9.30
N ILE A 22 3.06 -12.07 -8.34
CA ILE A 22 2.24 -10.87 -8.09
C ILE A 22 3.12 -9.68 -7.72
N ALA A 23 4.11 -9.89 -6.85
CA ALA A 23 5.03 -8.84 -6.43
C ALA A 23 5.85 -8.27 -7.61
N PHE A 24 6.28 -9.14 -8.53
CA PHE A 24 7.01 -8.74 -9.73
C PHE A 24 6.14 -7.90 -10.67
N ASP A 25 4.94 -8.37 -11.00
CA ASP A 25 4.01 -7.68 -11.89
C ASP A 25 3.59 -6.32 -11.33
N LEU A 26 3.28 -6.26 -10.03
CA LEU A 26 2.99 -4.99 -9.35
C LEU A 26 4.20 -4.06 -9.39
N SER A 27 5.40 -4.56 -9.09
CA SER A 27 6.60 -3.73 -9.07
C SER A 27 6.89 -3.13 -10.45
N ASP A 28 6.79 -3.93 -11.51
CA ASP A 28 7.05 -3.46 -12.87
C ASP A 28 6.00 -2.43 -13.30
N GLY A 29 4.71 -2.74 -13.11
CA GLY A 29 3.61 -1.84 -13.45
C GLY A 29 3.66 -0.49 -12.74
N LEU A 30 3.90 -0.49 -11.43
CA LEU A 30 3.97 0.76 -10.65
C LEU A 30 5.18 1.62 -11.05
N ARG A 31 6.32 1.00 -11.40
CA ARG A 31 7.50 1.71 -11.91
C ARG A 31 7.23 2.31 -13.28
N GLN A 32 6.61 1.57 -14.19
CA GLN A 32 6.20 2.08 -15.51
C GLN A 32 5.21 3.24 -15.40
N ALA A 33 4.35 3.22 -14.37
CA ALA A 33 3.44 4.31 -14.03
C ALA A 33 4.12 5.50 -13.31
N GLY A 34 5.45 5.50 -13.17
CA GLY A 34 6.25 6.65 -12.73
C GLY A 34 6.57 6.70 -11.23
N ALA A 35 6.30 5.65 -10.46
CA ALA A 35 6.71 5.60 -9.05
C ALA A 35 8.22 5.86 -8.91
N ALA A 36 8.61 6.75 -7.99
CA ALA A 36 10.00 7.12 -7.77
C ALA A 36 10.83 5.96 -7.18
N SER A 37 10.19 5.13 -6.35
CA SER A 37 10.78 3.90 -5.86
C SER A 37 9.69 2.87 -5.58
N VAL A 38 9.98 1.60 -5.89
CA VAL A 38 9.13 0.47 -5.52
C VAL A 38 9.98 -0.60 -4.87
N GLU A 39 9.68 -0.89 -3.61
CA GLU A 39 10.37 -1.91 -2.80
C GLU A 39 9.46 -3.08 -2.47
N LEU A 40 10.02 -4.28 -2.46
CA LEU A 40 9.31 -5.53 -2.20
C LEU A 40 9.74 -6.13 -0.86
N LYS A 41 8.77 -6.61 -0.08
CA LYS A 41 8.98 -7.44 1.12
C LYS A 41 7.96 -8.58 1.12
N ALA A 42 8.41 -9.77 1.48
CA ALA A 42 7.57 -10.97 1.45
C ALA A 42 6.92 -11.30 2.81
N SER A 43 7.08 -10.44 3.82
CA SER A 43 6.53 -10.68 5.16
C SER A 43 6.44 -9.41 5.98
N VAL A 44 5.58 -9.44 7.00
CA VAL A 44 5.43 -8.37 8.00
C VAL A 44 6.75 -8.01 8.66
N ARG A 45 7.55 -9.02 9.07
CA ARG A 45 8.86 -8.80 9.69
C ARG A 45 9.83 -8.01 8.79
N GLN A 46 9.90 -8.38 7.50
CA GLN A 46 10.75 -7.68 6.54
C GLN A 46 10.27 -6.25 6.29
N ALA A 47 8.94 -6.05 6.22
CA ALA A 47 8.34 -4.73 6.06
C ALA A 47 8.60 -3.82 7.27
N ARG A 48 8.41 -4.29 8.51
CA ARG A 48 8.72 -3.50 9.72
C ARG A 48 10.17 -3.05 9.75
N LYS A 49 11.12 -3.98 9.49
CA LYS A 49 12.55 -3.65 9.41
C LYS A 49 12.86 -2.61 8.33
N ARG A 50 12.15 -2.63 7.19
CA ARG A 50 12.32 -1.57 6.17
C ARG A 50 11.74 -0.24 6.64
N LEU A 51 10.56 -0.27 7.25
CA LEU A 51 9.88 0.93 7.72
C LEU A 51 10.65 1.60 8.87
N GLU A 52 11.47 0.88 9.63
CA GLU A 52 12.51 1.35 10.56
C GLU A 52 13.55 2.30 9.95
N THR A 53 13.78 2.26 8.64
CA THR A 53 14.78 3.09 7.98
C THR A 53 14.15 4.28 7.24
N PRO A 54 14.55 5.53 7.51
CA PRO A 54 14.15 6.69 6.70
C PRO A 54 14.76 6.66 5.28
N PRO A 55 14.11 7.27 4.28
CA PRO A 55 12.80 7.92 4.36
C PRO A 55 11.64 6.90 4.37
N PRO A 56 10.48 7.25 4.97
CA PRO A 56 9.29 6.41 4.91
C PRO A 56 8.71 6.39 3.49
N PRO A 57 8.05 5.28 3.08
CA PRO A 57 7.30 5.27 1.83
C PRO A 57 6.04 6.14 1.94
N SER A 58 5.61 6.72 0.82
CA SER A 58 4.32 7.40 0.72
C SER A 58 3.16 6.40 0.82
N ILE A 59 3.37 5.17 0.35
CA ILE A 59 2.33 4.14 0.27
C ILE A 59 2.89 2.80 0.72
N VAL A 60 2.11 2.07 1.52
CA VAL A 60 2.31 0.65 1.83
C VAL A 60 1.12 -0.13 1.28
N LEU A 61 1.38 -0.93 0.25
CA LEU A 61 0.43 -1.84 -0.39
C LEU A 61 0.57 -3.22 0.24
N LEU A 62 -0.50 -3.72 0.85
CA LEU A 62 -0.45 -4.84 1.79
C LEU A 62 -1.34 -5.98 1.29
N ASP A 63 -0.78 -7.16 1.01
CA ASP A 63 -1.62 -8.35 1.08
C ASP A 63 -1.99 -8.63 2.53
N ASN A 64 -3.24 -9.02 2.75
CA ASN A 64 -3.72 -9.48 4.03
C ASN A 64 -3.23 -10.90 4.36
N ASN A 65 -3.13 -11.78 3.35
CA ASN A 65 -2.85 -13.20 3.53
C ASN A 65 -1.37 -13.50 3.30
N LEU A 66 -0.51 -12.99 4.20
CA LEU A 66 0.93 -13.22 4.15
C LEU A 66 1.32 -14.54 4.84
N VAL A 67 2.37 -15.19 4.36
CA VAL A 67 3.01 -16.31 5.06
C VAL A 67 3.50 -15.88 6.44
N GLY A 68 3.07 -16.63 7.45
CA GLY A 68 3.47 -16.45 8.84
C GLY A 68 2.26 -16.36 9.78
N VAL A 69 2.51 -15.84 10.98
CA VAL A 69 1.46 -15.61 12.01
C VAL A 69 0.81 -14.24 11.84
N GLU A 70 1.55 -13.27 11.31
CA GLU A 70 1.09 -11.89 11.16
C GLU A 70 0.55 -11.63 9.75
N THR A 71 -0.56 -10.90 9.70
CA THR A 71 -1.30 -10.52 8.49
C THR A 71 -0.95 -9.11 8.02
N GLY A 72 -1.44 -8.72 6.85
CA GLY A 72 -1.40 -7.33 6.39
C GLY A 72 -2.11 -6.36 7.34
N LEU A 73 -3.18 -6.80 8.00
CA LEU A 73 -3.89 -6.03 9.02
C LEU A 73 -3.00 -5.76 10.25
N ASP A 74 -2.27 -6.76 10.73
CA ASP A 74 -1.33 -6.58 11.86
C ASP A 74 -0.24 -5.56 11.55
N LEU A 75 0.24 -5.55 10.30
CA LEU A 75 1.19 -4.55 9.84
C LEU A 75 0.55 -3.16 9.73
N ALA A 76 -0.67 -3.04 9.20
CA ALA A 76 -1.39 -1.77 9.09
C ALA A 76 -1.63 -1.13 10.47
N LEU A 77 -2.05 -1.94 11.44
CA LEU A 77 -2.23 -1.52 12.83
C LEU A 77 -0.92 -1.07 13.46
N TRP A 78 0.17 -1.81 13.24
CA TRP A 78 1.49 -1.40 13.70
C TRP A 78 1.95 -0.08 13.05
N ILE A 79 1.77 0.09 11.73
CA ILE A 79 2.12 1.34 11.02
C ILE A 79 1.38 2.53 11.65
N ARG A 80 0.11 2.36 11.99
CA ARG A 80 -0.73 3.40 12.60
C ARG A 80 -0.17 3.89 13.94
N THR A 81 0.53 3.05 14.70
CA THR A 81 1.14 3.44 15.98
C THR A 81 2.50 4.14 15.82
N GLN A 82 3.04 4.25 14.59
CA GLN A 82 4.35 4.88 14.34
C GLN A 82 4.21 6.36 13.96
N PRO A 83 4.64 7.33 14.80
CA PRO A 83 4.46 8.77 14.53
C PRO A 83 5.02 9.23 13.18
N ARG A 84 6.16 8.65 12.75
CA ARG A 84 6.84 8.96 11.49
C ARG A 84 6.21 8.35 10.23
N LEU A 85 5.31 7.38 10.38
CA LEU A 85 4.61 6.74 9.25
C LEU A 85 3.19 7.26 9.10
N THR A 86 2.83 8.30 9.83
CA THR A 86 1.47 8.81 9.88
C THR A 86 0.99 9.44 8.57
N GLN A 87 1.90 9.73 7.64
CA GLN A 87 1.59 10.17 6.27
C GLN A 87 1.58 9.01 5.25
N ALA A 88 2.01 7.81 5.64
CA ALA A 88 2.04 6.67 4.74
C ALA A 88 0.61 6.12 4.56
N LEU A 89 0.14 6.09 3.33
CA LEU A 89 -1.13 5.46 2.97
C LEU A 89 -1.02 3.95 3.14
N ARG A 90 -1.98 3.39 3.86
CA ARG A 90 -2.11 1.94 4.11
C ARG A 90 -3.24 1.42 3.21
N ILE A 91 -2.88 0.66 2.19
CA ILE A 91 -3.85 0.11 1.23
C ILE A 91 -3.82 -1.40 1.34
N SER A 92 -4.95 -2.00 1.70
CA SER A 92 -5.10 -3.46 1.60
C SER A 92 -5.34 -3.83 0.14
N TYR A 93 -4.54 -4.73 -0.41
CA TYR A 93 -4.70 -5.32 -1.73
C TYR A 93 -4.70 -6.84 -1.57
N SER A 94 -5.89 -7.45 -1.47
CA SER A 94 -6.01 -8.85 -1.05
C SER A 94 -7.12 -9.58 -1.81
N GLY A 95 -6.98 -10.90 -1.93
CA GLY A 95 -8.05 -11.77 -2.44
C GLY A 95 -9.11 -12.13 -1.40
N SER A 96 -8.92 -11.73 -0.14
CA SER A 96 -9.90 -11.97 0.93
C SER A 96 -11.15 -11.11 0.78
N ASP A 97 -12.27 -11.61 1.33
CA ASP A 97 -13.52 -10.87 1.41
C ASP A 97 -13.33 -9.57 2.24
N PRO A 98 -13.64 -8.37 1.69
CA PRO A 98 -13.58 -7.12 2.43
C PRO A 98 -14.34 -7.14 3.74
N ALA A 99 -15.49 -7.82 3.79
CA ALA A 99 -16.28 -7.89 5.01
C ALA A 99 -15.51 -8.59 6.13
N GLN A 100 -14.71 -9.61 5.80
CA GLN A 100 -13.84 -10.29 6.77
C GLN A 100 -12.68 -9.40 7.23
N ILE A 101 -12.05 -8.66 6.31
CA ILE A 101 -10.98 -7.73 6.68
C ILE A 101 -11.54 -6.62 7.58
N GLN A 102 -12.70 -6.06 7.21
CA GLN A 102 -13.37 -5.00 7.98
C GLN A 102 -13.83 -5.48 9.36
N ALA A 103 -14.35 -6.70 9.47
CA ALA A 103 -14.77 -7.27 10.75
C ALA A 103 -13.63 -7.40 11.76
N ASN A 104 -12.39 -7.57 11.28
CA ASN A 104 -11.19 -7.65 12.12
C ASN A 104 -10.55 -6.29 12.38
N CYS A 105 -10.97 -5.23 11.67
CA CYS A 105 -10.48 -3.88 11.92
C CYS A 105 -11.14 -3.30 13.18
N PRO A 106 -10.37 -2.71 14.13
CA PRO A 106 -10.94 -1.98 15.26
C PRO A 106 -11.78 -0.76 14.85
N ASP A 107 -11.52 -0.18 13.68
CA ASP A 107 -12.24 0.96 13.13
C ASP A 107 -11.97 1.11 11.61
N SER A 108 -12.70 2.02 10.96
CA SER A 108 -12.60 2.29 9.53
C SER A 108 -11.32 3.03 9.10
N HIS A 109 -10.47 3.48 10.04
CA HIS A 109 -9.28 4.30 9.74
C HIS A 109 -7.98 3.49 9.69
N VAL A 110 -8.05 2.17 9.89
CA VAL A 110 -6.89 1.28 9.78
C VAL A 110 -6.31 1.32 8.36
N PHE A 111 -7.17 1.19 7.35
CA PHE A 111 -6.79 1.31 5.95
C PHE A 111 -7.38 2.57 5.34
N HIS A 112 -6.65 3.16 4.38
CA HIS A 112 -7.17 4.25 3.57
C HIS A 112 -7.99 3.71 2.39
N ALA A 113 -7.72 2.47 1.97
CA ALA A 113 -8.51 1.76 0.98
C ALA A 113 -8.38 0.24 1.16
N LEU A 114 -9.45 -0.47 0.79
CA LEU A 114 -9.49 -1.92 0.64
C LEU A 114 -9.76 -2.22 -0.84
N ILE A 115 -8.82 -2.91 -1.47
CA ILE A 115 -8.85 -3.28 -2.89
C ILE A 115 -8.82 -4.80 -2.98
N ILE A 116 -9.77 -5.36 -3.73
CA ILE A 116 -9.95 -6.82 -3.88
C ILE A 116 -9.20 -7.32 -5.11
N LYS A 117 -8.47 -8.43 -4.99
CA LYS A 117 -7.88 -9.16 -6.13
C LYS A 117 -8.92 -10.09 -6.77
N PRO A 118 -8.86 -10.34 -8.09
CA PRO A 118 -8.02 -9.66 -9.07
C PRO A 118 -8.68 -8.36 -9.56
N ILE A 119 -7.87 -7.32 -9.78
CA ILE A 119 -8.25 -6.17 -10.62
C ILE A 119 -7.17 -5.91 -11.66
N PRO A 120 -7.52 -5.30 -12.81
CA PRO A 120 -6.52 -4.89 -13.79
C PRO A 120 -5.52 -3.92 -13.17
N LEU A 121 -4.23 -4.13 -13.46
CA LEU A 121 -3.14 -3.28 -12.98
C LEU A 121 -3.36 -1.78 -13.29
N PRO A 122 -3.86 -1.36 -14.47
CA PRO A 122 -4.19 0.05 -14.71
C PRO A 122 -5.24 0.60 -13.75
N THR A 123 -6.24 -0.21 -13.37
CA THR A 123 -7.27 0.18 -12.39
C THR A 123 -6.65 0.36 -11.01
N LEU A 124 -5.74 -0.53 -10.59
CA LEU A 124 -5.02 -0.39 -9.33
C LEU A 124 -4.18 0.90 -9.31
N ILE A 125 -3.44 1.17 -10.39
CA ILE A 125 -2.62 2.39 -10.54
C ILE A 125 -3.48 3.64 -10.38
N THR A 126 -4.63 3.72 -11.06
CA THR A 126 -5.54 4.86 -10.95
C THR A 126 -6.04 5.03 -9.51
N GLN A 127 -6.48 3.95 -8.85
CA GLN A 127 -6.95 4.03 -7.46
C GLN A 127 -5.86 4.50 -6.50
N ILE A 128 -4.61 4.03 -6.67
CA ILE A 128 -3.46 4.48 -5.87
C ILE A 128 -3.19 5.97 -6.11
N ALA A 129 -3.21 6.42 -7.38
CA ALA A 129 -2.98 7.81 -7.74
C ALA A 129 -4.06 8.74 -7.16
N ASP A 130 -5.32 8.38 -7.29
CA ASP A 130 -6.46 9.15 -6.77
C ASP A 130 -6.38 9.30 -5.25
N LEU A 131 -6.05 8.22 -4.53
CA LEU A 131 -5.86 8.24 -3.07
C LEU A 131 -4.68 9.14 -2.66
N ALA A 132 -3.56 9.05 -3.37
CA ALA A 132 -2.39 9.88 -3.10
C ALA A 132 -2.69 11.38 -3.33
N GLN A 133 -3.42 11.70 -4.40
CA GLN A 133 -3.83 13.07 -4.71
C GLN A 133 -4.83 13.61 -3.68
N ALA A 134 -5.82 12.82 -3.29
CA ALA A 134 -6.80 13.21 -2.28
C ALA A 134 -6.13 13.48 -0.93
N ASN A 135 -5.19 12.63 -0.50
CA ASN A 135 -4.47 12.82 0.76
C ASN A 135 -3.50 14.02 0.74
N TYR A 136 -2.94 14.35 -0.43
CA TYR A 136 -2.12 15.56 -0.59
C TYR A 136 -2.96 16.84 -0.48
N LEU A 137 -4.16 16.85 -1.07
CA LEU A 137 -5.06 18.01 -1.07
C LEU A 137 -5.82 18.20 0.24
N PHE A 138 -6.23 17.09 0.87
CA PHE A 138 -6.99 17.07 2.10
C PHE A 138 -6.33 16.08 3.08
N PRO A 139 -5.23 16.46 3.73
CA PRO A 139 -4.65 15.64 4.78
C PRO A 139 -5.72 15.46 5.85
N LEU A 140 -6.17 14.23 6.09
CA LEU A 140 -7.18 13.97 7.13
C LEU A 140 -6.71 14.61 8.44
N ALA A 141 -7.46 15.61 8.91
CA ALA A 141 -7.26 16.19 10.23
C ALA A 141 -7.47 15.06 11.24
N ARG A 142 -6.42 14.78 12.01
CA ARG A 142 -6.31 13.61 12.88
C ARG A 142 -7.03 13.83 14.20
#